data_AF-A0A392QW36-F1
#
_entry.id   AF-A0A392QW36-F1
#
_cell.length_a   1.000
_cell.length_b   1.000
_cell.length_c   1.000
_cell.angle_alpha   90.00
_cell.angle_beta   90.00
_cell.angle_gamma   90.00
#
_symmetry.space_group_name_H-M   'P 1'
#
loop_
_entity.id
_entity.type
_entity.pdbx_description
1 polymer ?
#
loop_
_entity_poly.entity_id
_entity_poly.type
_entity_poly.pdbx_seq_one_letter_code
_entity_poly.pdbx_strand_id
1 'polypeptide(L)'
;MSLEVNIGKRRNILEIGPENASQVILSSPVLNEGDLESLLKDSQLKPQVLHTFFDITKGIDGSLEKALNKLCDAADEAVRNGSQLLILSDRSEAL
;
A
#
# COMPACT_ATOMS: atom_id res chain seq x y z
N MET A 1 -11.50 8.45 22.68
CA MET A 1 -10.99 7.38 21.80
C MET A 1 -10.77 7.99 20.42
N SER A 2 -9.66 7.69 19.75
CA SER A 2 -9.30 8.26 18.43
C SER A 2 -9.32 7.18 17.35
N LEU A 3 -9.65 7.58 16.10
CA LEU A 3 -9.58 6.76 14.88
C LEU A 3 -8.48 7.24 13.92
N GLU A 4 -7.61 8.14 14.38
CA GLU A 4 -6.55 8.72 13.57
C GLU A 4 -5.57 7.66 13.07
N VAL A 5 -5.17 7.77 11.80
CA VAL A 5 -4.19 6.88 11.15
C VAL A 5 -3.12 7.73 10.48
N ASN A 6 -1.86 7.32 10.65
CA ASN A 6 -0.71 7.97 10.02
C ASN A 6 -0.11 7.07 8.94
N ILE A 7 0.04 7.62 7.73
CA ILE A 7 0.58 6.95 6.55
C ILE A 7 1.91 7.59 6.15
N GLY A 8 2.91 6.77 5.84
CA GLY A 8 4.23 7.20 5.39
C GLY A 8 5.35 6.56 6.20
N LYS A 9 6.60 6.91 5.86
CA LYS A 9 7.78 6.33 6.51
C LYS A 9 7.79 6.63 8.01
N ARG A 10 7.92 5.58 8.83
CA ARG A 10 8.20 5.72 10.27
C ARG A 10 9.70 5.92 10.47
N ARG A 11 10.07 7.05 11.04
CA ARG A 11 11.47 7.43 11.30
C ARG A 11 11.94 6.94 12.68
N ASN A 12 13.23 7.09 12.92
CA ASN A 12 13.85 6.72 14.18
C ASN A 12 13.24 7.55 15.33
N ILE A 13 12.79 6.89 16.39
CA ILE A 13 12.18 7.56 17.55
C ILE A 13 13.21 8.25 18.46
N LEU A 14 14.49 7.88 18.35
CA LEU A 14 15.57 8.45 19.15
C LEU A 14 16.18 9.70 18.50
N GLU A 15 15.91 9.92 17.22
CA GLU A 15 16.38 11.06 16.44
C GLU A 15 15.18 11.94 16.09
N ILE A 16 15.11 13.12 16.71
CA ILE A 16 14.00 14.04 16.53
C ILE A 16 14.35 15.02 15.41
N GLY A 17 13.52 15.04 14.36
CA GLY A 17 13.64 15.98 13.26
C GLY A 17 12.30 16.23 12.55
N PRO A 18 12.22 17.24 11.68
CA PRO A 18 11.01 17.54 10.90
C PRO A 18 10.58 16.37 10.01
N GLU A 19 11.50 15.50 9.61
CA GLU A 19 11.23 14.31 8.83
C GLU A 19 10.35 13.28 9.57
N ASN A 20 10.30 13.30 10.91
CA ASN A 20 9.42 12.44 11.69
C ASN A 20 7.94 12.83 11.51
N ALA A 21 7.67 14.09 11.18
CA ALA A 21 6.32 14.60 10.95
C ALA A 21 5.88 14.51 9.47
N SER A 22 6.74 14.01 8.58
CA SER A 22 6.46 13.88 7.13
C SER A 22 5.55 12.69 6.85
N GLN A 23 4.31 12.75 7.31
CA GLN A 23 3.29 11.70 7.19
C GLN A 23 1.93 12.31 6.80
N VAL A 24 1.12 11.54 6.09
CA VAL A 24 -0.28 11.86 5.85
C VAL A 24 -1.10 11.41 7.05
N ILE A 25 -1.86 12.34 7.64
CA ILE A 25 -2.73 12.08 8.79
C ILE A 25 -4.17 11.97 8.29
N LEU A 26 -4.79 10.84 8.57
CA LEU A 26 -6.20 10.58 8.30
C LEU A 26 -6.98 10.60 9.60
N SER A 27 -8.15 11.23 9.60
CA SER A 27 -9.04 11.27 10.77
C SER A 27 -9.75 9.92 11.04
N SER A 28 -9.71 9.00 10.09
CA SER A 28 -10.38 7.70 10.10
C SER A 28 -9.59 6.67 9.28
N PRO A 29 -9.63 5.37 9.63
CA PRO A 29 -9.10 4.30 8.78
C PRO A 29 -9.98 4.02 7.54
N VAL A 30 -11.18 4.57 7.49
CA VAL A 30 -12.12 4.40 6.37
C VAL A 30 -11.96 5.55 5.41
N LEU A 31 -11.63 5.24 4.16
CA LEU A 31 -11.43 6.20 3.08
C LEU A 31 -12.63 6.18 2.13
N ASN A 32 -12.98 7.35 1.59
CA ASN A 32 -13.82 7.43 0.40
C ASN A 32 -12.94 7.47 -0.87
N GLU A 33 -13.57 7.42 -2.05
CA GLU A 33 -12.84 7.41 -3.33
C GLU A 33 -11.99 8.68 -3.54
N GLY A 34 -12.48 9.85 -3.11
CA GLY A 34 -11.73 11.11 -3.23
C GLY A 34 -10.47 11.14 -2.36
N ASP A 35 -10.54 10.55 -1.15
CA ASP A 35 -9.36 10.40 -0.29
C ASP A 35 -8.35 9.44 -0.93
N LEU A 36 -8.81 8.32 -1.47
CA LEU A 36 -7.97 7.35 -2.17
C LEU A 36 -7.32 7.95 -3.42
N GLU A 37 -8.06 8.70 -4.23
CA GLU A 37 -7.54 9.43 -5.39
C GLU A 37 -6.47 10.46 -5.00
N SER A 38 -6.65 11.12 -3.86
CA SER A 38 -5.68 12.08 -3.34
C SER A 38 -4.39 11.37 -2.92
N LEU A 39 -4.50 10.25 -2.22
CA LEU A 39 -3.36 9.41 -1.85
C LEU A 39 -2.62 8.88 -3.09
N LEU A 40 -3.33 8.42 -4.11
CA LEU A 40 -2.77 7.93 -5.37
C LEU A 40 -1.90 8.96 -6.11
N LYS A 41 -2.16 10.26 -5.91
CA LYS A 41 -1.43 11.37 -6.53
C LYS A 41 -0.28 11.88 -5.65
N ASP A 42 -0.07 11.33 -4.46
CA ASP A 42 0.93 11.80 -3.51
C ASP A 42 2.36 11.46 -3.96
N SER A 43 3.10 12.47 -4.39
CA SER A 43 4.48 12.32 -4.88
C SER A 43 5.50 11.88 -3.81
N GLN A 44 5.22 12.12 -2.53
CA GLN A 44 6.11 11.74 -1.43
C GLN A 44 5.88 10.29 -1.01
N LEU A 45 4.61 9.87 -0.92
CA LEU A 45 4.23 8.51 -0.60
C LEU A 45 4.58 7.54 -1.72
N LYS A 46 4.61 8.00 -2.98
CA LYS A 46 4.88 7.17 -4.17
C LYS A 46 4.05 5.87 -4.16
N PRO A 47 2.71 5.99 -4.20
CA PRO A 47 1.82 4.84 -4.03
C PRO A 47 2.04 3.79 -5.09
N GLN A 48 2.07 2.52 -4.70
CA GLN A 48 2.10 1.38 -5.62
C GLN A 48 0.83 0.55 -5.45
N VAL A 49 0.07 0.38 -6.52
CA VAL A 49 -1.07 -0.53 -6.54
C VAL A 49 -0.57 -1.94 -6.82
N LEU A 50 -0.93 -2.88 -5.94
CA LEU A 50 -0.64 -4.30 -6.06
C LEU A 50 -1.95 -5.06 -6.12
N HIS A 51 -2.17 -5.76 -7.22
CA HIS A 51 -3.40 -6.51 -7.41
C HIS A 51 -3.38 -7.82 -6.64
N THR A 52 -4.50 -8.16 -6.02
CA THR A 52 -4.67 -9.36 -5.18
C THR A 52 -5.42 -10.50 -5.88
N PHE A 53 -5.73 -10.36 -7.16
CA PHE A 53 -6.30 -11.44 -7.97
C PHE A 53 -5.20 -12.43 -8.43
N PHE A 54 -5.62 -13.66 -8.73
CA PHE A 54 -4.73 -14.71 -9.22
C PHE A 54 -5.40 -15.56 -10.31
N ASP A 55 -4.58 -16.11 -11.19
CA ASP A 55 -5.02 -16.89 -12.34
C ASP A 55 -5.37 -18.34 -11.94
N ILE A 56 -6.61 -18.75 -12.21
CA ILE A 56 -7.11 -20.11 -11.97
C ILE A 56 -7.10 -20.99 -13.24
N THR A 57 -6.81 -20.42 -14.42
CA THR A 57 -6.91 -21.12 -15.71
C THR A 57 -5.87 -22.24 -15.87
N LYS A 58 -4.80 -22.21 -15.06
CA LYS A 58 -3.70 -23.18 -15.09
C LYS A 58 -3.80 -24.25 -13.99
N GLY A 59 -4.93 -24.31 -13.29
CA GLY A 59 -5.14 -25.19 -12.14
C GLY A 59 -5.09 -24.44 -10.81
N ILE A 60 -5.76 -25.00 -9.79
CA ILE A 60 -5.95 -24.37 -8.48
C ILE A 60 -4.84 -24.78 -7.51
N ASP A 61 -4.31 -26.00 -7.66
CA ASP A 61 -3.29 -26.53 -6.77
C ASP A 61 -2.03 -25.67 -6.80
N GLY A 62 -1.70 -25.06 -5.65
CA GLY A 62 -0.55 -24.17 -5.48
C GLY A 62 -0.64 -22.80 -6.17
N SER A 63 -1.74 -22.48 -6.87
CA SER A 63 -1.86 -21.19 -7.58
C SER A 63 -1.97 -20.00 -6.62
N LEU A 64 -2.71 -20.18 -5.51
CA LEU A 64 -2.82 -19.18 -4.46
C LEU A 64 -1.48 -18.94 -3.76
N GLU A 65 -0.78 -20.00 -3.35
CA GLU A 65 0.53 -19.90 -2.70
C GLU A 65 1.53 -19.15 -3.59
N LYS A 66 1.57 -19.51 -4.88
CA LYS A 66 2.41 -18.82 -5.86
C LYS A 66 2.03 -17.35 -6.04
N ALA A 67 0.74 -17.02 -6.01
CA ALA A 67 0.27 -15.64 -6.11
C ALA A 67 0.64 -14.82 -4.86
N LEU A 68 0.52 -15.41 -3.67
CA LEU A 68 0.94 -14.79 -2.41
C LEU A 68 2.45 -14.50 -2.41
N ASN A 69 3.27 -15.46 -2.82
CA ASN A 69 4.73 -15.25 -2.92
C ASN A 69 5.06 -14.11 -3.88
N LYS A 70 4.41 -14.07 -5.06
CA LYS A 70 4.58 -12.96 -6.02
C LYS A 70 4.13 -11.61 -5.46
N LEU A 71 3.03 -11.57 -4.71
CA LEU A 71 2.54 -10.35 -4.10
C LEU A 71 3.53 -9.82 -3.04
N CYS A 72 4.08 -10.71 -2.21
CA CYS A 72 5.12 -10.37 -1.25
C CYS A 72 6.38 -9.85 -1.95
N ASP A 73 6.87 -10.53 -2.99
CA ASP A 73 8.03 -10.10 -3.76
C ASP A 73 7.82 -8.71 -4.39
N ALA A 74 6.64 -8.46 -4.96
CA ALA A 74 6.29 -7.18 -5.55
C ALA A 74 6.19 -6.06 -4.50
N ALA A 75 5.65 -6.36 -3.31
CA ALA A 75 5.61 -5.43 -2.19
C ALA A 75 7.01 -5.07 -1.70
N ASP A 76 7.89 -6.06 -1.55
CA ASP A 76 9.28 -5.86 -1.16
C ASP A 76 10.04 -5.00 -2.17
N GLU A 77 9.88 -5.29 -3.47
CA GLU A 77 10.49 -4.51 -4.54
C GLU A 77 9.98 -3.06 -4.54
N ALA A 78 8.67 -2.85 -4.41
CA ALA A 78 8.08 -1.51 -4.36
C ALA A 78 8.63 -0.67 -3.19
N VAL A 79 8.76 -1.27 -2.00
CA VAL A 79 9.32 -0.60 -0.83
C VAL A 79 10.82 -0.31 -1.01
N ARG A 80 11.59 -1.26 -1.56
CA ARG A 80 13.02 -1.05 -1.88
C ARG A 80 13.23 0.08 -2.89
N ASN A 81 12.31 0.24 -3.83
CA ASN A 81 12.30 1.32 -4.81
C ASN A 81 11.78 2.65 -4.22
N GLY A 82 11.46 2.68 -2.93
CA GLY A 82 11.13 3.90 -2.19
C GLY A 82 9.63 4.23 -2.11
N SER A 83 8.75 3.29 -2.44
CA SER A 83 7.32 3.42 -2.15
C SER A 83 7.10 3.44 -0.63
N GLN A 84 6.25 4.35 -0.16
CA GLN A 84 5.84 4.47 1.24
C GLN A 84 4.35 4.16 1.43
N LEU A 85 3.62 3.85 0.35
CA LEU A 85 2.22 3.45 0.38
C LEU A 85 2.00 2.30 -0.60
N LEU A 86 1.57 1.15 -0.10
CA LEU A 86 1.12 0.03 -0.91
C LEU A 86 -0.41 -0.05 -0.86
N ILE A 87 -1.05 -0.16 -2.02
CA ILE A 87 -2.50 -0.31 -2.16
C ILE A 87 -2.77 -1.73 -2.64
N LEU A 88 -3.22 -2.59 -1.74
CA LEU A 88 -3.65 -3.94 -2.09
C LEU A 88 -5.08 -3.87 -2.65
N SER A 89 -5.26 -4.20 -3.93
CA SER A 89 -6.53 -4.02 -4.61
C SER A 89 -7.04 -5.32 -5.23
N ASP A 90 -8.28 -5.67 -4.89
CA ASP A 90 -9.06 -6.73 -5.55
C ASP A 90 -9.85 -6.20 -6.76
N ARG A 91 -9.77 -4.89 -7.05
CA ARG A 91 -10.42 -4.27 -8.21
C ARG A 91 -9.79 -4.82 -9.49
N SER A 92 -10.60 -5.49 -10.29
CA SER A 92 -10.27 -5.92 -11.64
C SER A 92 -10.60 -4.82 -12.65
N GLU A 93 -9.71 -4.55 -13.60
CA GLU A 93 -9.99 -3.70 -14.76
C GLU A 93 -10.69 -4.47 -15.90
N ALA A 94 -10.89 -5.79 -15.75
CA ALA A 94 -11.60 -6.60 -16.74
C ALA A 94 -13.12 -6.39 -16.65
N LEU A 95 -13.67 -5.75 -17.68
CA LEU A 95 -15.06 -5.91 -18.14
C LEU A 95 -15.17 -7.19 -18.97
#